data_AF-A0A8K0V237-F1
#
_entry.id   AF-A0A8K0V237-F1
#
_cell.length_a   1.000
_cell.length_b   1.000
_cell.length_c   1.000
_cell.angle_alpha   90.00
_cell.angle_beta   90.00
_cell.angle_gamma   90.00
#
_symmetry.space_group_name_H-M   'P 1'
#
loop_
_entity.id
_entity.type
_entity.pdbx_description
1 polymer ?
#
loop_
_entity_poly.entity_id
_entity_poly.type
_entity_poly.pdbx_seq_one_letter_code
_entity_poly.pdbx_strand_id
1 'polypeptide(L)'
;ESTPQSISLSIKRVGDNEKRQTLKEWSVNNRLQRLVEKYDKSPQATINEIKKTYSTLYDFYSELLEGNTSILDDFKLKQDLKDAILKFVESTRKKLILKTMLTIRSYSESGAEDIKKLLLEQRSAHKGCSFKYIKAPNYLLEVDAGSTKKTLSENKKILSALEKKSDELGLDFEYKEIKS
;
A
#
# COMPACT_ATOMS: atom_id res chain seq x y z
N GLU A 1 50.03 18.26 5.39
CA GLU A 1 48.88 19.12 5.66
C GLU A 1 47.80 18.81 4.63
N SER A 2 46.62 18.35 5.06
CA SER A 2 45.50 18.05 4.16
C SER A 2 44.66 19.31 3.99
N THR A 3 44.68 19.92 2.81
CA THR A 3 43.81 21.06 2.47
C THR A 3 42.34 20.70 2.71
N PRO A 4 41.52 21.59 3.30
CA PRO A 4 40.09 21.32 3.50
C PRO A 4 39.43 21.11 2.13
N GLN A 5 38.85 19.93 1.93
CA GLN A 5 38.09 19.62 0.72
C GLN A 5 36.88 20.56 0.63
N SER A 6 36.91 21.49 -0.32
CA SER A 6 35.78 22.37 -0.60
C SER A 6 34.89 21.72 -1.68
N ILE A 7 33.63 21.49 -1.33
CA ILE A 7 32.63 20.94 -2.24
C ILE A 7 31.79 22.13 -2.76
N SER A 8 31.83 22.36 -4.07
CA SER A 8 30.96 23.35 -4.72
C SER A 8 29.66 22.70 -5.17
N LEU A 9 28.53 23.21 -4.66
CA LEU A 9 27.19 22.70 -4.97
C LEU A 9 26.40 23.75 -5.77
N SER A 10 25.59 23.30 -6.74
CA SER A 10 24.76 24.17 -7.57
C SER A 10 23.31 23.74 -7.55
N ILE A 11 22.44 24.60 -7.04
CA ILE A 11 20.99 24.37 -6.97
C ILE A 11 20.35 24.39 -8.37
N LYS A 12 20.91 25.17 -9.30
CA LYS A 12 20.39 25.32 -10.67
C LYS A 12 20.54 24.06 -11.54
N ARG A 13 21.41 23.12 -11.13
CA ARG A 13 21.66 21.87 -11.87
C ARG A 13 20.72 20.73 -11.46
N VAL A 14 19.91 20.92 -10.43
CA VAL A 14 19.00 19.88 -9.90
C VAL A 14 17.67 19.97 -10.63
N GLY A 15 17.22 18.88 -11.22
CA GLY A 15 15.92 18.83 -11.89
C GLY A 15 14.75 18.91 -10.91
N ASP A 16 13.57 19.34 -11.36
CA ASP A 16 12.39 19.44 -10.49
C ASP A 16 11.95 18.09 -9.90
N ASN A 17 12.10 17.00 -10.64
CA ASN A 17 11.80 15.65 -10.15
C ASN A 17 12.77 15.22 -9.05
N GLU A 18 14.08 15.44 -9.26
CA GLU A 18 15.11 15.15 -8.26
C GLU A 18 14.88 15.97 -7.01
N LYS A 19 14.61 17.27 -7.15
CA LYS A 19 14.29 18.16 -6.04
C LYS A 19 13.12 17.64 -5.20
N ARG A 20 12.02 17.22 -5.85
CA ARG A 20 10.85 16.64 -5.16
C ARG A 20 11.20 15.35 -4.44
N GLN A 21 11.98 14.48 -5.07
CA GLN A 21 12.41 13.20 -4.49
C GLN A 21 13.32 13.44 -3.27
N THR A 22 14.36 14.24 -3.40
CA THR A 22 15.29 14.56 -2.31
C THR A 22 14.57 15.25 -1.14
N LEU A 23 13.61 16.15 -1.40
CA LEU A 23 12.80 16.76 -0.35
C LEU A 23 11.93 15.74 0.39
N LYS A 24 11.37 14.76 -0.32
CA LYS A 24 10.58 13.68 0.27
C LYS A 24 11.46 12.79 1.14
N GLU A 25 12.60 12.36 0.62
CA GLU A 25 13.60 11.54 1.35
C GLU A 25 14.08 12.27 2.61
N TRP A 26 14.45 13.54 2.48
CA TRP A 26 14.86 14.38 3.60
C TRP A 26 13.75 14.51 4.66
N SER A 27 12.50 14.75 4.24
CA SER A 27 11.36 14.84 5.17
C SER A 27 11.12 13.53 5.91
N VAL A 28 11.26 12.38 5.26
CA VAL A 28 11.08 11.07 5.87
C VAL A 28 12.24 10.77 6.83
N ASN A 29 13.48 10.99 6.40
CA ASN A 29 14.69 10.81 7.20
C ASN A 29 14.61 11.60 8.51
N ASN A 30 14.23 12.88 8.45
CA ASN A 30 14.11 13.72 9.64
C ASN A 30 13.01 13.25 10.59
N ARG A 31 11.89 12.76 10.05
CA ARG A 31 10.78 12.24 10.88
C ARG A 31 11.19 10.96 11.59
N LEU A 32 11.86 10.04 10.89
CA LEU A 32 12.38 8.80 11.47
C LEU A 32 13.46 9.09 12.50
N GLN A 33 14.38 10.00 12.21
CA GLN A 33 15.40 10.43 13.18
C GLN A 33 14.76 10.96 14.46
N ARG A 34 13.78 11.87 14.37
CA ARG A 34 13.04 12.37 15.54
C ARG A 34 12.29 11.28 16.30
N LEU A 35 11.81 10.28 15.59
CA LEU A 35 11.12 9.13 16.18
C LEU A 35 12.13 8.29 16.99
N VAL A 36 13.30 8.00 16.44
CA VAL A 36 14.37 7.31 17.17
C VAL A 36 14.84 8.12 18.37
N GLU A 37 15.06 9.43 18.23
CA GLU A 37 15.44 10.36 19.31
C GLU A 37 14.43 10.38 20.48
N LYS A 38 13.15 10.13 20.20
CA LYS A 38 12.10 10.15 21.21
C LYS A 38 12.06 8.88 22.06
N TYR A 39 12.34 7.71 21.48
CA TYR A 39 12.13 6.41 22.13
C TYR A 39 13.44 5.73 22.54
N ASP A 40 14.56 6.14 21.95
CA ASP A 40 15.86 5.59 22.27
C ASP A 40 16.75 6.55 23.08
N LYS A 41 17.55 5.98 23.99
CA LYS A 41 18.49 6.74 24.82
C LYS A 41 19.78 7.08 24.06
N SER A 42 20.11 6.28 23.04
CA SER A 42 21.32 6.43 22.21
C SER A 42 20.96 6.50 20.71
N PRO A 43 20.23 7.53 20.27
CA PRO A 43 19.65 7.56 18.93
C PRO A 43 20.68 7.51 17.81
N GLN A 44 21.87 8.08 18.01
CA GLN A 44 22.94 8.03 17.01
C GLN A 44 23.49 6.62 16.79
N ALA A 45 23.60 5.81 17.85
CA ALA A 45 24.08 4.43 17.73
C ALA A 45 23.11 3.60 16.89
N THR A 46 21.82 3.72 17.19
CA THR A 46 20.73 3.05 16.49
C THR A 46 20.61 3.49 15.03
N ILE A 47 20.70 4.80 14.75
CA ILE A 47 20.70 5.31 13.38
C ILE A 47 21.91 4.80 12.61
N ASN A 48 23.09 4.75 13.22
CA ASN A 48 24.30 4.23 12.58
C ASN A 48 24.21 2.72 12.33
N GLU A 49 23.57 1.96 13.21
CA GLU A 49 23.32 0.53 13.02
C GLU A 49 22.40 0.30 11.82
N ILE A 50 21.29 1.03 11.73
CA ILE A 50 20.40 0.99 10.56
C ILE A 50 21.17 1.40 9.30
N LYS A 51 22.01 2.44 9.39
CA LYS A 51 22.82 2.93 8.26
C LYS A 51 23.90 1.96 7.76
N LYS A 52 24.32 1.00 8.58
CA LYS A 52 25.27 -0.05 8.15
C LYS A 52 24.61 -1.04 7.19
N THR A 53 23.34 -1.35 7.43
CA THR A 53 22.56 -2.27 6.61
C THR A 53 21.88 -1.56 5.44
N TYR A 54 21.41 -0.33 5.66
CA TYR A 54 20.69 0.48 4.69
C TYR A 54 21.45 1.79 4.45
N SER A 55 21.77 2.14 3.20
CA SER A 55 22.49 3.38 2.88
C SER A 55 21.85 4.63 3.49
N THR A 56 20.52 4.66 3.58
CA THR A 56 19.76 5.73 4.22
C THR A 56 18.62 5.20 5.09
N LEU A 57 18.12 6.05 6.01
CA LEU A 57 16.90 5.73 6.77
C LEU A 57 15.66 5.65 5.86
N TYR A 58 15.70 6.31 4.70
CA TYR A 58 14.64 6.24 3.71
C TYR A 58 14.57 4.85 3.08
N ASP A 59 15.71 4.24 2.75
CA ASP A 59 15.75 2.89 2.17
C ASP A 59 15.16 1.86 3.15
N PHE A 60 15.56 1.94 4.42
CA PHE A 60 14.98 1.16 5.51
C PHE A 60 13.45 1.34 5.60
N TYR A 61 12.99 2.59 5.53
CA TYR A 61 11.56 2.90 5.56
C TYR A 61 10.81 2.41 4.32
N SER A 62 11.45 2.42 3.15
CA SER A 62 10.89 1.90 1.91
C SER A 62 10.65 0.39 2.00
N GLU A 63 11.60 -0.39 2.53
CA GLU A 63 11.41 -1.83 2.80
C GLU A 63 10.25 -2.11 3.76
N LEU A 64 10.11 -1.32 4.83
CA LEU A 64 8.97 -1.42 5.74
C LEU A 64 7.64 -1.10 5.04
N LEU A 65 7.63 -0.09 4.16
CA LEU A 65 6.46 0.24 3.36
C LEU A 65 6.04 -0.92 2.45
N GLU A 66 7.00 -1.66 1.89
CA GLU A 66 6.77 -2.85 1.07
C GLU A 66 6.17 -4.02 1.86
N GLY A 67 6.23 -3.97 3.20
CA GLY A 67 5.64 -4.94 4.10
C GLY A 67 6.63 -5.95 4.69
N ASN A 68 7.93 -5.70 4.53
CA ASN A 68 8.98 -6.52 5.12
C ASN A 68 9.21 -6.12 6.59
N THR A 69 8.24 -6.39 7.46
CA THR A 69 8.30 -5.96 8.88
C THR A 69 9.30 -6.78 9.71
N SER A 70 9.71 -7.95 9.23
CA SER A 70 10.71 -8.81 9.86
C SER A 70 12.09 -8.16 9.99
N ILE A 71 12.41 -7.17 9.15
CA ILE A 71 13.68 -6.45 9.26
C ILE A 71 13.81 -5.68 10.58
N LEU A 72 12.70 -5.41 11.28
CA LEU A 72 12.74 -4.79 12.61
C LEU A 72 13.30 -5.73 13.66
N ASP A 73 13.25 -7.05 13.44
CA ASP A 73 13.75 -8.05 14.37
C ASP A 73 15.25 -8.27 14.25
N ASP A 74 15.84 -7.91 13.11
CA ASP A 74 17.29 -7.93 12.89
C ASP A 74 18.02 -6.86 13.72
N PHE A 75 17.30 -5.81 14.14
CA PHE A 75 17.84 -4.74 14.97
C PHE A 75 17.41 -4.91 16.43
N LYS A 76 18.34 -4.64 17.37
CA LYS A 76 18.07 -4.64 18.82
C LYS A 76 17.28 -3.40 19.27
N LEU A 77 16.17 -3.10 18.60
CA LEU A 77 15.30 -1.98 18.93
C LEU A 77 14.36 -2.34 20.08
N LYS A 78 14.08 -1.37 20.94
CA LYS A 78 13.01 -1.51 21.95
C LYS A 78 11.67 -1.71 21.27
N GLN A 79 10.79 -2.50 21.88
CA GLN A 79 9.46 -2.78 21.34
C GLN A 79 8.65 -1.49 21.08
N ASP A 80 8.71 -0.52 21.99
CA ASP A 80 8.03 0.78 21.83
C ASP A 80 8.47 1.53 20.56
N LEU A 81 9.75 1.43 20.20
CA LEU A 81 10.30 2.05 19.00
C LEU A 81 9.84 1.30 17.74
N LYS A 82 9.83 -0.04 17.78
CA LYS A 82 9.30 -0.87 16.68
C LYS A 82 7.84 -0.52 16.39
N ASP A 83 7.01 -0.46 17.44
CA ASP A 83 5.58 -0.15 17.32
C ASP A 83 5.36 1.27 16.80
N ALA A 84 6.17 2.24 17.25
CA ALA A 84 6.10 3.62 16.76
C ALA A 84 6.50 3.73 15.27
N ILE A 85 7.53 3.00 14.84
CA ILE A 85 7.94 2.92 13.44
C ILE A 85 6.83 2.27 12.59
N LEU A 86 6.25 1.16 13.04
CA LEU A 86 5.16 0.49 12.34
C LEU A 86 3.95 1.41 12.19
N LYS A 87 3.53 2.10 13.24
CA LYS A 87 2.45 3.11 13.17
C LYS A 87 2.77 4.25 12.20
N PHE A 88 4.03 4.69 12.17
CA PHE A 88 4.48 5.73 11.23
C PHE A 88 4.41 5.24 9.77
N VAL A 89 4.81 4.00 9.51
CA VAL A 89 4.71 3.36 8.20
C VAL A 89 3.25 3.18 7.79
N GLU A 90 2.39 2.67 8.67
CA GLU A 90 0.96 2.47 8.42
C GLU A 90 0.22 3.77 8.13
N SER A 91 0.49 4.83 8.90
CA SER A 91 -0.14 6.15 8.70
C SER A 91 0.29 6.83 7.39
N THR A 92 1.49 6.53 6.91
CA THR A 92 2.02 7.10 5.67
C THR A 92 1.74 6.22 4.45
N ARG A 93 1.34 4.96 4.66
CA ARG A 93 0.98 4.06 3.58
C ARG A 93 -0.26 4.62 2.88
N LYS A 94 -0.10 5.01 1.61
CA LYS A 94 -1.23 5.45 0.79
C LYS A 94 -2.19 4.28 0.63
N LYS A 95 -3.38 4.42 1.22
CA LYS A 95 -4.49 3.50 0.96
C LYS A 95 -4.89 3.67 -0.49
N LEU A 96 -4.62 2.66 -1.31
CA LEU A 96 -5.16 2.58 -2.65
C LEU A 96 -6.52 1.89 -2.54
N ILE A 97 -7.58 2.63 -2.85
CA ILE A 97 -8.92 2.08 -3.00
C ILE A 97 -9.15 1.91 -4.49
N LEU A 98 -9.21 0.66 -4.95
CA LEU A 98 -9.57 0.38 -6.34
C LEU A 98 -11.08 0.32 -6.49
N LYS A 99 -11.59 0.97 -7.53
CA LYS A 99 -13.01 0.98 -7.87
C LYS A 99 -13.20 0.33 -9.24
N THR A 100 -13.99 -0.74 -9.27
CA THR A 100 -14.29 -1.48 -10.49
C THR A 100 -15.80 -1.51 -10.68
N MET A 101 -16.26 -1.05 -11.85
CA MET A 101 -17.66 -1.18 -12.23
C MET A 101 -17.89 -2.59 -12.75
N LEU A 102 -18.88 -3.27 -12.22
CA LEU A 102 -19.30 -4.61 -12.62
C LEU A 102 -20.66 -4.50 -13.29
N THR A 103 -20.86 -5.19 -14.40
CA THR A 103 -22.13 -5.30 -15.11
C THR A 103 -22.50 -6.78 -15.11
N ILE A 104 -23.55 -7.14 -14.37
CA ILE A 104 -23.99 -8.53 -14.19
C ILE A 104 -25.44 -8.63 -14.65
N ARG A 105 -25.70 -9.45 -15.68
CA ARG A 105 -27.05 -9.68 -16.20
C ARG A 105 -27.43 -11.14 -15.99
N SER A 106 -28.70 -11.35 -15.70
CA SER A 106 -29.31 -12.67 -15.71
C SER A 106 -30.58 -12.61 -16.53
N TYR A 107 -30.84 -13.69 -17.27
CA TYR A 107 -32.08 -13.92 -18.01
C TYR A 107 -32.96 -14.99 -17.34
N SER A 108 -32.55 -15.52 -16.18
CA SER A 108 -33.32 -16.48 -15.40
C SER A 108 -34.34 -15.79 -14.48
N GLU A 109 -35.43 -16.50 -14.17
CA GLU A 109 -36.44 -16.04 -13.22
C GLU A 109 -35.86 -15.85 -11.80
N SER A 110 -34.81 -16.63 -11.45
CA SER A 110 -34.08 -16.54 -10.18
C SER A 110 -32.88 -15.58 -10.20
N GLY A 111 -32.66 -14.84 -11.29
CA GLY A 111 -31.40 -14.15 -11.55
C GLY A 111 -30.98 -13.15 -10.48
N ALA A 112 -31.93 -12.49 -9.81
CA ALA A 112 -31.63 -11.56 -8.72
C ALA A 112 -31.05 -12.28 -7.48
N GLU A 113 -31.50 -13.51 -7.20
CA GLU A 113 -30.98 -14.30 -6.09
C GLU A 113 -29.58 -14.82 -6.38
N ASP A 114 -29.35 -15.25 -7.62
CA ASP A 114 -28.06 -15.80 -8.05
C ASP A 114 -26.96 -14.72 -8.02
N ILE A 115 -27.27 -13.51 -8.50
CA ILE A 115 -26.36 -12.35 -8.38
C ILE A 115 -26.07 -12.03 -6.91
N LYS A 116 -27.09 -12.08 -6.05
CA LYS A 116 -26.92 -11.78 -4.62
C LYS A 116 -26.02 -12.83 -3.94
N LYS A 117 -26.21 -14.12 -4.23
CA LYS A 117 -25.37 -15.22 -3.71
C LYS A 117 -23.93 -15.03 -4.15
N LEU A 118 -23.70 -14.80 -5.45
CA LEU A 118 -22.37 -14.58 -6.02
C LEU A 118 -21.62 -13.41 -5.34
N LEU A 119 -22.26 -12.26 -5.18
CA LEU A 119 -21.64 -11.10 -4.53
C LEU A 119 -21.38 -11.33 -3.02
N LEU A 120 -22.30 -12.01 -2.33
CA LEU A 120 -22.20 -12.26 -0.89
C LEU A 120 -21.09 -13.28 -0.55
N GLU A 121 -20.93 -14.29 -1.40
CA GLU A 121 -19.86 -15.27 -1.27
C GLU A 121 -18.49 -14.62 -1.45
N GLN A 122 -18.32 -13.78 -2.48
CA GLN A 122 -17.04 -13.09 -2.71
C GLN A 122 -16.72 -12.08 -1.61
N ARG A 123 -17.74 -11.39 -1.08
CA ARG A 123 -17.58 -10.50 0.08
C ARG A 123 -17.10 -11.26 1.33
N SER A 124 -17.60 -12.47 1.53
CA SER A 124 -17.22 -13.31 2.68
C SER A 124 -15.83 -13.92 2.52
N ALA A 125 -15.42 -14.24 1.29
CA ALA A 125 -14.13 -14.84 0.99
C ALA A 125 -12.95 -13.83 1.07
N HIS A 126 -13.20 -12.54 0.77
CA HIS A 126 -12.15 -11.52 0.69
C HIS A 126 -12.35 -10.39 1.71
N LYS A 127 -11.40 -10.22 2.63
CA LYS A 127 -11.37 -9.08 3.57
C LYS A 127 -11.01 -7.78 2.83
N GLY A 128 -11.67 -6.67 3.19
CA GLY A 128 -11.42 -5.36 2.57
C GLY A 128 -12.11 -5.14 1.22
N CYS A 129 -13.06 -6.02 0.86
CA CYS A 129 -13.90 -5.89 -0.32
C CYS A 129 -15.29 -5.36 0.09
N SER A 130 -15.83 -4.42 -0.69
CA SER A 130 -17.22 -3.99 -0.58
C SER A 130 -17.89 -3.93 -1.95
N PHE A 131 -19.12 -4.42 -2.02
CA PHE A 131 -19.97 -4.32 -3.19
C PHE A 131 -21.10 -3.33 -2.91
N LYS A 132 -21.27 -2.35 -3.79
CA LYS A 132 -22.37 -1.38 -3.73
C LYS A 132 -23.25 -1.56 -4.96
N TYR A 133 -24.55 -1.67 -4.75
CA TYR A 133 -25.51 -1.61 -5.84
C TYR A 133 -25.64 -0.16 -6.32
N ILE A 134 -25.41 0.08 -7.63
CA ILE A 134 -25.63 1.41 -8.23
C ILE A 134 -27.02 1.44 -8.87
N LYS A 135 -27.25 0.57 -9.85
CA LYS A 135 -28.51 0.42 -10.61
C LYS A 135 -28.42 -0.90 -11.37
N ALA A 136 -29.50 -1.63 -11.59
CA ALA A 136 -29.40 -2.82 -12.45
C ALA A 136 -28.97 -2.43 -13.88
N PRO A 137 -28.12 -3.20 -14.58
CA PRO A 137 -27.34 -4.38 -14.13
C PRO A 137 -25.94 -4.06 -13.52
N ASN A 138 -25.71 -2.82 -13.09
CA ASN A 138 -24.43 -2.27 -12.65
C ASN A 138 -24.21 -2.25 -11.11
N TYR A 139 -23.06 -2.75 -10.71
CA TYR A 139 -22.58 -2.81 -9.33
C TYR A 139 -21.17 -2.19 -9.24
N LEU A 140 -20.79 -1.75 -8.06
CA LEU A 140 -19.46 -1.20 -7.79
C LEU A 140 -18.73 -2.11 -6.82
N LEU A 141 -17.57 -2.60 -7.23
CA LEU A 141 -16.60 -3.26 -6.39
C LEU A 141 -15.58 -2.23 -5.90
N GLU A 142 -15.46 -2.08 -4.58
CA GLU A 142 -14.37 -1.33 -3.96
C GLU A 142 -13.46 -2.29 -3.19
N VAL A 143 -12.17 -2.26 -3.49
CA VAL A 143 -11.15 -3.09 -2.83
C VAL A 143 -10.14 -2.19 -2.11
N ASP A 144 -9.99 -2.41 -0.82
CA ASP A 144 -8.94 -1.83 0.03
C ASP A 144 -8.31 -2.93 0.88
N ALA A 145 -7.17 -3.45 0.44
CA ALA A 145 -6.39 -4.46 1.16
C ALA A 145 -5.25 -3.83 1.99
N GLY A 146 -5.31 -2.51 2.26
CA GLY A 146 -4.35 -1.78 3.10
C GLY A 146 -2.96 -1.55 2.49
N SER A 147 -2.61 -2.17 1.36
CA SER A 147 -1.37 -1.88 0.62
C SER A 147 -1.59 -1.98 -0.88
N THR A 148 -0.96 -1.10 -1.66
CA THR A 148 -1.14 -0.99 -3.11
C THR A 148 -0.93 -2.33 -3.84
N LYS A 149 0.17 -3.04 -3.55
CA LYS A 149 0.47 -4.35 -4.17
C LYS A 149 -0.61 -5.38 -3.83
N LYS A 150 -1.01 -5.49 -2.55
CA LYS A 150 -2.08 -6.43 -2.13
C LYS A 150 -3.43 -6.05 -2.74
N THR A 151 -3.80 -4.77 -2.76
CA THR A 151 -5.06 -4.30 -3.34
C THR A 151 -5.17 -4.68 -4.82
N LEU A 152 -4.09 -4.48 -5.59
CA LEU A 152 -4.05 -4.88 -7.01
C LEU A 152 -4.19 -6.39 -7.18
N SER A 153 -3.47 -7.19 -6.39
CA SER A 153 -3.56 -8.65 -6.48
C SER A 153 -4.93 -9.18 -6.05
N GLU A 154 -5.50 -8.63 -4.97
CA GLU A 154 -6.81 -9.05 -4.48
C GLU A 154 -7.93 -8.65 -5.45
N ASN A 155 -7.87 -7.46 -6.05
CA ASN A 155 -8.83 -7.06 -7.09
C ASN A 155 -8.84 -8.04 -8.26
N LYS A 156 -7.65 -8.44 -8.76
CA LYS A 156 -7.55 -9.44 -9.84
C LYS A 156 -8.11 -10.80 -9.44
N LYS A 157 -7.83 -11.27 -8.22
CA LYS A 157 -8.38 -12.54 -7.71
C LYS A 157 -9.91 -12.49 -7.64
N ILE A 158 -10.47 -11.43 -7.05
CA ILE A 158 -11.93 -11.26 -6.93
C ILE A 158 -12.57 -11.25 -8.31
N LEU A 159 -12.03 -10.48 -9.27
CA LEU A 159 -12.56 -10.42 -10.63
C LEU A 159 -12.53 -11.79 -11.33
N SER A 160 -11.41 -12.53 -11.21
CA SER A 160 -11.31 -13.87 -11.79
C SER A 160 -12.26 -14.88 -11.13
N ALA A 161 -12.56 -14.72 -9.83
CA ALA A 161 -13.48 -15.59 -9.11
C ALA A 161 -14.94 -15.24 -9.42
N LEU A 162 -15.24 -13.97 -9.68
CA LEU A 162 -16.55 -13.52 -10.16
C LEU A 162 -16.82 -14.06 -11.56
N GLU A 163 -15.88 -13.90 -12.49
CA GLU A 163 -16.00 -14.38 -13.87
C GLU A 163 -16.30 -15.88 -13.93
N LYS A 164 -15.50 -16.71 -13.23
CA LYS A 164 -15.72 -18.17 -13.18
C LYS A 164 -17.09 -18.56 -12.61
N LYS A 165 -17.50 -17.93 -11.51
CA LYS A 165 -18.81 -18.24 -10.89
C LYS A 165 -19.97 -17.72 -11.72
N SER A 166 -19.78 -16.60 -12.43
CA SER A 166 -20.77 -16.08 -13.37
C SER A 166 -21.00 -17.06 -14.51
N ASP A 167 -19.94 -17.63 -15.09
CA ASP A 167 -20.04 -18.66 -16.12
C ASP A 167 -20.78 -19.92 -15.61
N GLU A 168 -20.46 -20.38 -14.40
CA GLU A 168 -21.12 -21.53 -13.75
C GLU A 168 -22.62 -21.31 -13.52
N LEU A 169 -23.02 -20.07 -13.21
CA LEU A 169 -24.41 -19.68 -12.96
C LEU A 169 -25.15 -19.20 -14.22
N GLY A 170 -24.49 -19.17 -15.39
CA GLY A 170 -25.07 -18.67 -16.63
C GLY A 170 -25.39 -17.17 -16.60
N LEU A 171 -24.58 -16.39 -15.88
CA LEU A 171 -24.71 -14.93 -15.76
C LEU A 171 -23.76 -14.24 -16.74
N ASP A 172 -24.26 -13.25 -17.48
CA ASP A 172 -23.39 -12.39 -18.30
C ASP A 172 -22.64 -11.43 -17.38
N PHE A 173 -21.32 -11.51 -17.38
CA PHE A 173 -20.43 -10.71 -16.54
C PHE A 173 -19.48 -9.85 -17.39
N GLU A 174 -19.50 -8.55 -17.16
CA GLU A 174 -18.52 -7.60 -17.70
C GLU A 174 -17.98 -6.72 -16.57
N TYR A 175 -16.74 -6.23 -16.69
CA TYR A 175 -16.18 -5.29 -15.74
C TYR A 175 -15.35 -4.20 -16.40
N LYS A 176 -15.30 -3.03 -15.75
CA LYS A 176 -14.51 -1.87 -16.17
C LYS A 176 -13.85 -1.23 -14.96
N GLU A 177 -12.51 -1.18 -14.99
CA GLU A 177 -11.74 -0.47 -13.97
C GLU A 177 -11.95 1.04 -14.10
N ILE A 178 -12.35 1.69 -13.00
CA ILE A 178 -12.45 3.15 -12.94
C ILE A 178 -11.07 3.65 -12.51
N LYS A 179 -10.30 4.19 -13.46
CA LYS A 179 -9.04 4.88 -13.14
C LYS A 179 -9.38 6.18 -12.39
N SER A 180 -9.01 6.23 -11.11
CA SER A 180 -9.03 7.45 -10.28
C SER A 180 -7.62 8.03 -10.12
#